data_AF-A0A2G8KNQ5-F1
#
_entry.id   AF-A0A2G8KNQ5-F1
#
_cell.length_a   1.000
_cell.length_b   1.000
_cell.length_c   1.000
_cell.angle_alpha   90.00
_cell.angle_beta   90.00
_cell.angle_gamma   90.00
#
_symmetry.space_group_name_H-M   'P 1'
#
loop_
_entity.id
_entity.type
_entity.pdbx_description
1 polymer ?
#
loop_
_entity_poly.entity_id
_entity_poly.type
_entity_poly.pdbx_seq_one_letter_code
_entity_poly.pdbx_strand_id
1 'polypeptide(L)'
;MAEFVQRNLEETLPELEQIERVGLFSREEVKSIIKKRSGLEYRLNRLKNEREDFLKYIEFEKNLLKLIKKRRKKINYFFKTSEIEHAIVVRIQKLYRRLCTLYPSDLTLWLTHIRFLREWNRLGRMSQLITKLL
;
A
#
# COMPACT_ATOMS: atom_id res chain seq x y z
N MET A 1 10.67 6.50 17.14
CA MET A 1 10.06 7.16 15.96
C MET A 1 10.77 6.76 14.67
N ALA A 2 12.09 7.02 14.54
CA ALA A 2 12.84 6.71 13.32
C ALA A 2 13.03 5.19 13.08
N GLU A 3 13.23 4.38 14.13
CA GLU A 3 13.46 2.94 14.00
C GLU A 3 12.27 2.16 13.39
N PHE A 4 11.04 2.57 13.69
CA PHE A 4 9.83 1.95 13.11
C PHE A 4 9.67 2.30 11.62
N VAL A 5 10.00 3.53 11.25
CA VAL A 5 9.97 3.98 9.85
C VAL A 5 11.05 3.26 9.04
N GLN A 6 12.24 3.08 9.63
CA GLN A 6 13.35 2.37 8.98
C GLN A 6 13.00 0.90 8.74
N ARG A 7 12.45 0.21 9.74
CA ARG A 7 12.00 -1.19 9.60
C ARG A 7 10.94 -1.36 8.51
N ASN A 8 9.97 -0.46 8.45
CA ASN A 8 8.94 -0.50 7.39
C ASN A 8 9.53 -0.24 6.00
N LEU A 9 10.53 0.64 5.89
CA LEU A 9 11.25 0.88 4.63
C LEU A 9 12.11 -0.31 4.23
N GLU A 10 12.74 -1.00 5.18
CA GLU A 10 13.50 -2.23 4.96
C GLU A 10 12.61 -3.37 4.45
N GLU A 11 11.40 -3.53 5.00
CA GLU A 11 10.39 -4.48 4.46
C GLU A 11 10.00 -4.16 3.00
N THR A 12 10.22 -2.92 2.56
CA THR A 12 9.84 -2.39 1.26
C THR A 12 11.00 -2.41 0.24
N LEU A 13 12.23 -2.65 0.70
CA LEU A 13 13.41 -2.70 -0.15
C LEU A 13 13.36 -3.82 -1.21
N PRO A 14 13.01 -5.08 -0.86
CA PRO A 14 13.08 -6.18 -1.83
C PRO A 14 12.12 -5.99 -3.00
N GLU A 15 10.90 -5.46 -2.77
CA GLU A 15 9.95 -5.19 -3.87
C GLU A 15 10.46 -4.12 -4.84
N LEU A 16 11.17 -3.10 -4.34
CA LEU A 16 11.68 -2.00 -5.14
C LEU A 16 12.90 -2.41 -5.97
N GLU A 17 13.78 -3.24 -5.40
CA GLU A 17 14.87 -3.87 -6.15
C GLU A 17 14.34 -4.79 -7.25
N GLN A 18 13.27 -5.55 -6.99
CA GLN A 18 12.64 -6.35 -8.04
C GLN A 18 12.01 -5.47 -9.13
N ILE A 19 11.38 -4.35 -8.75
CA ILE A 19 10.81 -3.39 -9.72
C ILE A 19 11.90 -2.80 -10.63
N GLU A 20 13.08 -2.48 -10.09
CA GLU A 20 14.24 -2.03 -10.86
C GLU A 20 14.77 -3.14 -11.78
N ARG A 21 14.97 -4.35 -11.25
CA ARG A 21 15.47 -5.51 -12.04
C ARG A 21 14.56 -5.88 -13.19
N VAL A 22 13.25 -5.73 -13.02
CA VAL A 22 12.25 -6.01 -14.05
C VAL A 22 12.16 -4.87 -15.08
N GLY A 23 12.86 -3.75 -14.86
CA GLY A 23 12.87 -2.61 -15.77
C GLY A 23 11.53 -1.86 -15.83
N LEU A 24 10.65 -2.05 -14.82
CA LEU A 24 9.36 -1.37 -14.75
C LEU A 24 9.51 0.11 -14.39
N PHE A 25 10.55 0.45 -13.64
CA PHE A 25 10.88 1.81 -13.23
C PHE A 25 12.39 2.04 -13.31
N SER A 26 12.77 3.26 -13.66
CA SER A 26 14.17 3.69 -13.60
C SER A 26 14.62 3.88 -12.14
N ARG A 27 15.93 3.81 -11.89
CA ARG A 27 16.54 4.08 -10.57
C ARG A 27 16.07 5.39 -9.94
N GLU A 28 15.94 6.44 -10.75
CA GLU A 28 15.49 7.76 -10.30
C GLU A 28 14.02 7.75 -9.86
N GLU A 29 13.17 7.00 -10.55
CA GLU A 29 11.77 6.85 -10.18
C GLU A 29 11.63 6.02 -8.90
N VAL A 30 12.39 4.92 -8.77
CA VAL A 30 12.45 4.11 -7.55
C VAL A 30 12.88 4.96 -6.36
N LYS A 31 13.94 5.78 -6.52
CA LYS A 31 14.40 6.70 -5.48
C LYS A 31 13.33 7.73 -5.10
N SER A 32 12.57 8.22 -6.08
CA SER A 32 11.45 9.14 -5.86
C SER A 32 10.30 8.47 -5.10
N ILE A 33 10.00 7.20 -5.40
CA ILE A 33 9.00 6.40 -4.67
C ILE A 33 9.43 6.18 -3.22
N ILE A 34 10.69 5.82 -2.99
CA ILE A 34 11.26 5.66 -1.63
C ILE A 34 11.11 6.95 -0.85
N LYS A 35 11.57 8.07 -1.41
CA LYS A 35 11.49 9.39 -0.75
C LYS A 35 10.05 9.76 -0.39
N LYS A 36 9.10 9.48 -1.29
CA LYS A 36 7.68 9.77 -1.07
C LYS A 36 7.08 8.85 0.00
N ARG A 37 7.40 7.55 -0.01
CA ARG A 37 7.02 6.59 1.04
C ARG A 37 7.57 7.00 2.41
N SER A 38 8.85 7.33 2.51
CA SER A 38 9.46 7.79 3.77
C SER A 38 8.78 9.04 4.31
N GLY A 39 8.44 10.01 3.43
CA GLY A 39 7.72 11.21 3.84
C GLY A 39 6.31 10.91 4.38
N LEU A 40 5.59 9.98 3.76
CA LEU A 40 4.25 9.56 4.20
C LEU A 40 4.31 8.78 5.52
N GLU A 41 5.27 7.87 5.66
CA GLU A 41 5.51 7.12 6.91
C GLU A 41 5.87 8.05 8.07
N TYR A 42 6.71 9.06 7.82
CA TYR A 42 7.04 10.06 8.84
C TYR A 42 5.81 10.88 9.26
N ARG A 43 4.98 11.29 8.29
CA ARG A 43 3.72 12.00 8.56
C ARG A 43 2.73 11.16 9.37
N LEU A 44 2.69 9.84 9.12
CA LEU A 44 1.82 8.89 9.82
C LEU A 44 2.30 8.48 11.20
N ASN A 45 3.57 8.72 11.51
CA ASN A 45 4.15 8.42 12.81
C ASN A 45 4.35 9.68 13.67
N ARG A 46 3.76 10.82 13.29
CA ARG A 46 3.73 12.03 14.13
C ARG A 46 2.77 11.82 15.30
N LEU A 47 2.84 12.68 16.34
CA LEU A 47 1.88 12.64 17.46
C LEU A 47 0.46 13.06 17.04
N LYS A 48 0.33 14.01 16.10
CA LYS A 48 -0.94 14.40 15.48
C LYS A 48 -0.98 13.83 14.06
N ASN A 49 -1.52 12.64 13.92
CA ASN A 49 -1.83 12.06 12.61
C ASN A 49 -3.30 12.26 12.34
N GLU A 50 -3.65 12.74 11.15
CA GLU A 50 -5.04 12.88 10.73
C GLU A 50 -5.46 11.73 9.81
N ARG A 51 -6.78 11.51 9.76
CA ARG A 51 -7.43 10.60 8.80
C ARG A 51 -6.95 10.84 7.37
N GLU A 52 -6.77 12.11 7.00
CA GLU A 52 -6.32 12.51 5.68
C GLU A 52 -4.94 11.98 5.31
N ASP A 53 -3.98 11.91 6.24
CA ASP A 53 -2.64 11.41 5.93
C ASP A 53 -2.67 9.92 5.56
N PHE A 54 -3.51 9.13 6.25
CA PHE A 54 -3.75 7.73 5.89
C PHE A 54 -4.40 7.61 4.52
N LEU A 55 -5.43 8.42 4.23
CA LEU A 55 -6.10 8.40 2.93
C LEU A 55 -5.15 8.79 1.79
N LYS A 56 -4.32 9.83 1.98
CA LYS A 56 -3.28 10.25 1.02
C LYS A 56 -2.28 9.14 0.76
N TYR A 57 -1.87 8.39 1.79
CA TYR A 57 -0.95 7.28 1.59
C TYR A 57 -1.59 6.08 0.88
N ILE A 58 -2.81 5.73 1.26
CA ILE A 58 -3.57 4.66 0.60
C ILE A 58 -3.78 4.99 -0.88
N GLU A 59 -4.15 6.24 -1.20
CA GLU A 59 -4.32 6.69 -2.58
C GLU A 59 -3.01 6.62 -3.37
N PHE A 60 -1.89 7.04 -2.76
CA PHE A 60 -0.57 6.93 -3.37
C PHE A 60 -0.22 5.48 -3.73
N GLU A 61 -0.39 4.54 -2.81
CA GLU A 61 -0.10 3.11 -3.05
C GLU A 61 -1.05 2.52 -4.11
N LYS A 62 -2.34 2.91 -4.11
CA LYS A 62 -3.29 2.49 -5.16
C LYS A 62 -2.87 3.01 -6.54
N ASN A 63 -2.42 4.25 -6.63
CA ASN A 63 -1.95 4.84 -7.90
C ASN A 63 -0.65 4.19 -8.39
N LEU A 64 0.28 3.89 -7.47
CA LEU A 64 1.50 3.15 -7.80
C LEU A 64 1.17 1.78 -8.39
N LEU A 65 0.22 1.07 -7.78
CA LEU A 65 -0.24 -0.25 -8.22
C LEU A 65 -0.90 -0.21 -9.61
N LYS A 66 -1.73 0.81 -9.88
CA LYS A 66 -2.31 1.06 -11.21
C LYS A 66 -1.21 1.33 -12.25
N LEU A 67 -0.20 2.12 -11.88
CA LEU A 67 0.92 2.45 -12.77
C LEU A 67 1.75 1.20 -13.12
N ILE A 68 2.06 0.36 -12.14
CA ILE A 68 2.74 -0.93 -12.34
C ILE A 68 1.95 -1.81 -13.30
N LYS A 69 0.64 -1.98 -13.08
CA LYS A 69 -0.23 -2.75 -13.98
C LYS A 69 -0.21 -2.20 -15.41
N LYS A 70 -0.27 -0.88 -15.57
CA LYS A 70 -0.25 -0.22 -16.89
C LYS A 70 1.09 -0.45 -17.60
N ARG A 71 2.23 -0.29 -16.90
CA ARG A 71 3.56 -0.53 -17.48
C ARG A 71 3.80 -2.00 -17.82
N ARG A 72 3.38 -2.93 -16.97
CA ARG A 72 3.44 -4.38 -17.28
C ARG A 72 2.68 -4.72 -18.55
N LYS A 73 1.45 -4.21 -18.69
CA LYS A 73 0.66 -4.42 -19.93
C LYS A 73 1.37 -3.86 -21.17
N LYS A 74 2.08 -2.74 -21.04
CA LYS A 74 2.82 -2.13 -22.17
C LYS A 74 4.07 -2.95 -22.55
N ILE A 75 4.79 -3.47 -21.57
CA ILE A 75 6.04 -4.23 -21.77
C ILE A 75 5.74 -5.72 -22.05
N ASN A 76 4.50 -6.17 -21.81
CA ASN A 76 4.04 -7.55 -21.92
C ASN A 76 4.87 -8.55 -21.09
N TYR A 77 5.41 -8.08 -19.96
CA TYR A 77 6.29 -8.84 -19.08
C TYR A 77 5.61 -9.07 -17.72
N PHE A 78 5.31 -10.32 -17.42
CA PHE A 78 4.50 -10.73 -16.26
C PHE A 78 5.29 -11.54 -15.21
N PHE A 79 6.62 -11.49 -15.24
CA PHE A 79 7.43 -12.17 -14.24
C PHE A 79 7.28 -11.51 -12.86
N LYS A 80 7.25 -12.31 -11.78
CA LYS A 80 7.09 -11.87 -10.38
C LYS A 80 5.91 -10.91 -10.14
N THR A 81 4.87 -11.00 -10.96
CA THR A 81 3.65 -10.17 -10.83
C THR A 81 3.01 -10.32 -9.47
N SER A 82 2.86 -11.57 -9.03
CA SER A 82 2.25 -11.89 -7.75
C SER A 82 3.04 -11.30 -6.58
N GLU A 83 4.38 -11.38 -6.57
CA GLU A 83 5.19 -10.86 -5.46
C GLU A 83 5.08 -9.34 -5.31
N ILE A 84 5.26 -8.59 -6.41
CA ILE A 84 5.26 -7.12 -6.38
C ILE A 84 3.84 -6.59 -6.10
N GLU A 85 2.83 -7.10 -6.80
CA GLU A 85 1.45 -6.65 -6.58
C GLU A 85 0.92 -7.07 -5.21
N HIS A 86 1.28 -8.27 -4.74
CA HIS A 86 0.87 -8.72 -3.41
C HIS A 86 1.45 -7.85 -2.30
N ALA A 87 2.73 -7.49 -2.38
CA ALA A 87 3.39 -6.64 -1.39
C ALA A 87 2.66 -5.29 -1.23
N ILE A 88 2.34 -4.64 -2.34
CA ILE A 88 1.63 -3.34 -2.33
C ILE A 88 0.20 -3.49 -1.80
N VAL A 89 -0.53 -4.54 -2.19
CA VAL A 89 -1.89 -4.82 -1.68
C VAL A 89 -1.86 -5.09 -0.17
N VAL A 90 -0.89 -5.86 0.32
CA VAL A 90 -0.71 -6.12 1.76
C VAL A 90 -0.44 -4.81 2.50
N ARG A 91 0.38 -3.91 1.95
CA ARG A 91 0.64 -2.60 2.56
C ARG A 91 -0.62 -1.75 2.65
N ILE A 92 -1.39 -1.66 1.56
CA ILE A 92 -2.68 -0.95 1.56
C ILE A 92 -3.62 -1.53 2.63
N GLN A 93 -3.65 -2.85 2.80
CA GLN A 93 -4.45 -3.48 3.85
C GLN A 93 -3.95 -3.17 5.27
N LYS A 94 -2.64 -3.17 5.51
CA LYS A 94 -2.05 -2.75 6.79
C LYS A 94 -2.48 -1.31 7.12
N LEU A 95 -2.48 -0.41 6.14
CA LEU A 95 -2.90 0.99 6.31
C LEU A 95 -4.39 1.11 6.64
N TYR A 96 -5.26 0.46 5.87
CA TYR A 96 -6.69 0.45 6.16
C TYR A 96 -7.02 -0.15 7.52
N ARG A 97 -6.33 -1.23 7.92
CA ARG A 97 -6.52 -1.85 9.24
C ARG A 97 -6.17 -0.85 10.35
N ARG A 98 -5.02 -0.18 10.24
CA ARG A 98 -4.61 0.84 11.21
C ARG A 98 -5.60 2.00 11.27
N LEU A 99 -6.09 2.45 10.11
CA LEU A 99 -7.10 3.50 10.01
C LEU A 99 -8.43 3.10 10.66
N CYS A 100 -8.93 1.88 10.41
CA CYS A 100 -10.16 1.36 11.02
C CYS A 100 -10.02 1.18 12.55
N THR A 101 -8.84 0.82 13.04
CA THR A 101 -8.58 0.75 14.49
C THR A 101 -8.59 2.12 15.15
N LEU A 102 -8.11 3.17 14.47
CA LEU A 102 -8.10 4.53 14.97
C LEU A 102 -9.48 5.20 14.89
N TYR A 103 -10.29 4.86 13.87
CA TYR A 103 -11.58 5.48 13.60
C TYR A 103 -12.67 4.44 13.34
N PRO A 104 -13.08 3.68 14.39
CA PRO A 104 -14.06 2.60 14.23
C PRO A 104 -15.45 3.10 13.80
N SER A 105 -15.84 4.31 14.19
CA SER A 105 -17.17 4.88 13.94
C SER A 105 -17.45 5.28 12.49
N ASP A 106 -16.43 5.32 11.63
CA ASP A 106 -16.57 5.85 10.26
C ASP A 106 -16.85 4.72 9.25
N LEU A 107 -18.13 4.39 9.09
CA LEU A 107 -18.62 3.33 8.19
C LEU A 107 -18.17 3.51 6.73
N THR A 108 -17.95 4.76 6.29
CA THR A 108 -17.49 5.08 4.93
C THR A 108 -16.08 4.52 4.67
N LEU A 109 -15.20 4.56 5.67
CA LEU A 109 -13.85 3.99 5.58
C LEU A 109 -13.90 2.46 5.46
N TRP A 110 -14.75 1.80 6.24
CA TRP A 110 -14.97 0.36 6.17
C TRP A 110 -15.52 -0.08 4.82
N LEU A 111 -16.52 0.63 4.29
CA LEU A 111 -17.08 0.36 2.96
C LEU A 111 -16.04 0.53 1.85
N THR A 112 -15.22 1.58 1.93
CA THR A 112 -14.14 1.82 0.96
C THR A 112 -13.08 0.73 1.04
N HIS A 113 -12.75 0.25 2.24
CA HIS A 113 -11.86 -0.88 2.43
C HIS A 113 -12.43 -2.17 1.83
N ILE A 114 -13.71 -2.48 2.09
CA ILE A 114 -14.39 -3.66 1.54
C ILE A 114 -14.43 -3.62 0.01
N ARG A 115 -14.75 -2.46 -0.58
CA ARG A 115 -14.71 -2.28 -2.05
C ARG A 115 -13.32 -2.60 -2.61
N PHE A 116 -12.26 -2.13 -1.96
CA PHE A 116 -10.89 -2.43 -2.35
C PHE A 116 -10.58 -3.94 -2.23
N LEU A 117 -10.99 -4.60 -1.14
CA LEU A 117 -10.77 -6.05 -0.96
C LEU A 117 -11.47 -6.89 -2.01
N ARG A 118 -12.67 -6.46 -2.43
CA ARG A 118 -13.44 -7.10 -3.50
C ARG A 118 -12.75 -6.98 -4.85
N GLU A 119 -12.22 -5.80 -5.18
CA GLU A 119 -11.47 -5.56 -6.42
C GLU A 119 -10.20 -6.42 -6.52
N TRP A 120 -9.58 -6.75 -5.39
CA TRP A 120 -8.33 -7.52 -5.32
C TRP A 120 -8.51 -9.01 -4.98
N ASN A 121 -9.75 -9.50 -5.03
CA ASN A 121 -10.12 -10.91 -4.81
C ASN A 121 -9.53 -11.52 -3.53
N ARG A 122 -9.50 -10.74 -2.43
CA ARG A 122 -9.05 -11.22 -1.11
C ARG A 122 -10.23 -11.64 -0.26
N LEU A 123 -11.03 -12.56 -0.78
CA LEU A 123 -12.28 -13.04 -0.17
C LEU A 123 -12.07 -13.57 1.27
N GLY A 124 -10.97 -14.28 1.53
CA GLY A 124 -10.64 -14.76 2.88
C GLY A 124 -10.40 -13.65 3.91
N ARG A 125 -9.73 -12.56 3.50
CA ARG A 125 -9.51 -11.39 4.39
C ARG A 125 -10.77 -10.53 4.52
N MET A 126 -11.62 -10.52 3.49
CA MET A 126 -12.93 -9.87 3.54
C MET A 126 -13.83 -10.53 4.58
N SER A 127 -13.89 -11.86 4.61
CA SER A 127 -14.66 -12.60 5.64
C SER A 127 -14.21 -12.23 7.06
N GLN A 128 -12.90 -12.24 7.34
CA GLN A 128 -12.35 -11.85 8.65
C GLN A 128 -12.65 -10.39 9.04
N LEU A 129 -12.77 -9.49 8.06
CA LEU A 129 -13.12 -8.10 8.29
C LEU A 129 -14.61 -7.92 8.56
N ILE A 130 -15.47 -8.65 7.84
CA ILE A 130 -16.91 -8.66 8.08
C ILE A 130 -17.20 -9.22 9.48
N THR A 131 -16.52 -10.29 9.91
CA THR A 131 -16.64 -10.83 11.28
C THR A 131 -16.19 -9.85 12.36
N LYS A 132 -15.31 -8.90 12.06
CA LYS A 132 -14.90 -7.84 13.01
C LYS A 132 -15.86 -6.64 13.04
N LEU A 133 -16.72 -6.51 12.03
CA LEU A 133 -17.71 -5.46 11.87
C LEU A 133 -19.08 -5.84 12.42
N LEU A 134 -19.38 -7.14 12.43
CA LEU A 134 -20.58 -7.74 13.04
C LEU A 134 -20.39 -7.87 14.57
#